data_AF-A0A9E2I4Z0-F1
#
_entry.id   AF-A0A9E2I4Z0-F1
#
_cell.length_a   1.000
_cell.length_b   1.000
_cell.length_c   1.000
_cell.angle_alpha   90.00
_cell.angle_beta   90.00
_cell.angle_gamma   90.00
#
_symmetry.space_group_name_H-M   'P 1'
#
loop_
_entity.id
_entity.type
_entity.pdbx_description
1 polymer ?
#
loop_
_entity_poly.entity_id
_entity_poly.type
_entity_poly.pdbx_seq_one_letter_code
_entity_poly.pdbx_strand_id
1 'polypeptide(L)'
;IVHIPELLGISRLDKQKINQLCNRFSVPPEAMEEIGEEYCYVRKQGGLRGIATTWSPHIYISPRAMDIILYSNEEFVIPSRNIGISAHENPKSALHLKALATYLNSSLVSYWLFFNVPQWGVFHQMSRRIITSTVGAIPVPEFDDAQVQILATHYDKLARVEKAAVNQLSRRIYNRRSRTLFAGDEAKNISIGFSSLSLKEQHQVKNEIRQLQNEWLAELDKIVYDVIGIPDDMRIAIDDFLYVRLPLDDRSTSKNATNAPSKDELKAYAIQLQSELNEFVMGRAIHDINITISNDLVECAIESNPSAEVTLGSINVSESVGLSKMKLMATFSKHLREQVSQWVYIQRGLRVYDNNRIFLYKNPRRIDWTRTQAILDAQDIISHILTTSESTREEHISIA
;
A
#
# COMPACT_ATOMS: atom_id res chain seq x y z
N ILE A 1 -10.64 38.06 20.22
CA ILE A 1 -9.30 37.47 19.96
C ILE A 1 -8.43 37.64 21.21
N VAL A 2 -7.45 36.75 21.42
CA VAL A 2 -6.44 36.79 22.49
C VAL A 2 -5.10 36.92 21.79
N HIS A 3 -4.27 37.87 22.22
CA HIS A 3 -2.91 38.01 21.72
C HIS A 3 -1.99 37.02 22.45
N ILE A 4 -1.10 36.38 21.72
CA ILE A 4 -0.20 35.33 22.19
C ILE A 4 1.20 35.65 21.67
N PRO A 5 1.96 36.49 22.41
CA PRO A 5 3.27 36.98 21.96
C PRO A 5 4.28 35.85 21.77
N GLU A 6 4.08 34.69 22.41
CA GLU A 6 4.94 33.52 22.29
C GLU A 6 4.96 32.94 20.87
N LEU A 7 4.00 33.28 20.01
CA LEU A 7 3.97 32.84 18.61
C LEU A 7 4.88 33.66 17.69
N LEU A 8 5.36 34.82 18.15
CA LEU A 8 6.18 35.71 17.34
C LEU A 8 7.54 35.05 17.04
N GLY A 9 7.90 34.97 15.76
CA GLY A 9 9.16 34.33 15.32
C GLY A 9 9.10 32.80 15.27
N ILE A 10 8.00 32.18 15.71
CA ILE A 10 7.78 30.74 15.48
C ILE A 10 7.40 30.53 14.01
N SER A 11 7.85 29.42 13.44
CA SER A 11 7.47 29.03 12.08
C SER A 11 6.02 28.50 12.04
N ARG A 12 5.32 28.77 10.95
CA ARG A 12 4.03 28.18 10.60
C ARG A 12 4.22 27.24 9.42
N LEU A 13 3.58 26.08 9.49
CA LEU A 13 3.55 25.16 8.37
C LEU A 13 2.67 25.70 7.24
N ASP A 14 3.23 25.87 6.05
CA ASP A 14 2.48 26.19 4.84
C ASP A 14 1.90 24.91 4.23
N LYS A 15 0.57 24.79 4.36
CA LYS A 15 -0.20 23.67 3.82
C LYS A 15 -0.04 23.52 2.31
N GLN A 16 0.04 24.61 1.54
CA GLN A 16 0.15 24.50 0.09
C GLN A 16 1.53 23.97 -0.31
N LYS A 17 2.59 24.47 0.34
CA LYS A 17 3.95 23.98 0.10
C LYS A 17 4.10 22.53 0.52
N ILE A 18 3.59 22.11 1.68
CA ILE A 18 3.75 20.72 2.11
C ILE A 18 3.03 19.72 1.18
N ASN A 19 1.84 20.07 0.69
CA ASN A 19 1.13 19.26 -0.32
C ASN A 19 1.84 19.23 -1.67
N GLN A 20 2.69 20.21 -1.95
CA GLN A 20 3.52 20.23 -3.14
C GLN A 20 4.82 19.46 -2.94
N LEU A 21 5.32 19.33 -1.71
CA LEU A 21 6.56 18.64 -1.44
C LEU A 21 6.37 17.11 -1.49
N CYS A 22 7.49 16.39 -1.50
CA CYS A 22 7.51 14.94 -1.62
C CYS A 22 7.94 14.27 -0.32
N ASN A 23 7.92 15.00 0.81
CA ASN A 23 8.33 14.49 2.10
C ASN A 23 7.13 13.89 2.84
N ARG A 24 7.31 12.68 3.36
CA ARG A 24 6.34 11.89 4.12
C ARG A 24 6.78 11.61 5.55
N PHE A 25 8.08 11.68 5.84
CA PHE A 25 8.66 11.36 7.15
C PHE A 25 9.44 12.50 7.79
N SER A 26 9.67 13.59 7.05
CA SER A 26 10.43 14.75 7.51
C SER A 26 9.70 16.04 7.19
N VAL A 27 9.82 17.04 8.07
CA VAL A 27 9.31 18.38 7.78
C VAL A 27 10.37 19.16 7.00
N PRO A 28 10.11 19.52 5.72
CA PRO A 28 11.07 20.28 4.93
C PRO A 28 11.09 21.75 5.38
N PRO A 29 12.27 22.37 5.58
CA PRO A 29 12.37 23.79 5.92
C PRO A 29 11.65 24.70 4.94
N GLU A 30 11.56 24.30 3.67
CA GLU A 30 10.87 25.04 2.61
C GLU A 30 9.35 25.13 2.83
N ALA A 31 8.76 24.27 3.66
CA ALA A 31 7.35 24.36 4.03
C ALA A 31 7.09 25.28 5.23
N MET A 32 8.11 25.91 5.80
CA MET A 32 7.98 26.79 6.95
C MET A 32 7.90 28.26 6.54
N GLU A 33 7.03 29.01 7.21
CA GLU A 33 6.88 30.45 7.06
C GLU A 33 6.93 31.13 8.43
N GLU A 34 7.76 32.15 8.60
CA GLU A 34 7.81 32.87 9.87
C GLU A 34 6.50 33.62 10.16
N ILE A 35 6.05 33.57 11.41
CA ILE A 35 4.83 34.24 11.86
C ILE A 35 5.15 35.68 12.22
N GLY A 36 4.56 36.63 11.46
CA GLY A 36 4.55 38.04 11.79
C GLY A 36 3.63 38.39 12.97
N GLU A 37 3.82 39.58 13.54
CA GLU A 37 3.02 40.07 14.69
C GLU A 37 1.51 40.04 14.44
N GLU A 38 1.08 40.25 13.21
CA GLU A 38 -0.33 40.25 12.81
C GLU A 38 -1.01 38.87 12.95
N TYR A 39 -0.23 37.79 13.04
CA TYR A 39 -0.71 36.41 13.15
C TYR A 39 -0.64 35.84 14.57
N CYS A 40 -0.21 36.63 15.56
CA CYS A 40 -0.07 36.22 16.97
C CYS A 40 -1.41 36.27 17.75
N TYR A 41 -2.53 35.98 17.09
CA TYR A 41 -3.88 36.11 17.68
C TYR A 41 -4.72 34.85 17.54
N VAL A 42 -5.37 34.43 18.63
CA VAL A 42 -6.25 33.25 18.66
C VAL A 42 -7.68 33.63 19.04
N ARG A 43 -8.66 32.88 18.54
CA ARG A 43 -10.09 33.11 18.84
C ARG A 43 -10.38 32.70 20.29
N LYS A 44 -10.93 33.62 21.10
CA LYS A 44 -11.35 33.36 22.49
C LYS A 44 -12.23 32.10 22.63
N GLN A 45 -13.18 31.92 21.71
CA GLN A 45 -14.11 30.78 21.73
C GLN A 45 -13.49 29.43 21.36
N GLY A 46 -12.37 29.42 20.63
CA GLY A 46 -11.68 28.18 20.23
C GLY A 46 -10.78 27.60 21.34
N GLY A 47 -10.58 28.36 22.42
CA GLY A 47 -9.65 28.01 23.50
C GLY A 47 -8.19 28.00 23.05
N LEU A 48 -7.31 27.56 23.96
CA LEU A 48 -5.86 27.49 23.74
C LEU A 48 -5.36 26.09 23.34
N ARG A 49 -6.25 25.09 23.26
CA ARG A 49 -5.88 23.69 23.00
C ARG A 49 -5.16 23.50 21.66
N GLY A 50 -5.55 24.25 20.64
CA GLY A 50 -4.89 24.19 19.33
C GLY A 50 -3.48 24.80 19.30
N ILE A 51 -3.10 25.57 20.32
CA ILE A 51 -1.74 26.12 20.43
C ILE A 51 -0.81 25.12 21.09
N ALA A 52 -1.33 24.26 21.99
CA ALA A 52 -0.55 23.21 22.61
C ALA A 52 0.11 22.26 21.59
N THR A 53 -0.44 22.16 20.37
CA THR A 53 0.16 21.39 19.27
C THR A 53 1.33 22.07 18.57
N THR A 54 1.63 23.33 18.90
CA THR A 54 2.78 24.09 18.38
C THR A 54 4.09 23.59 18.98
N TRP A 55 4.02 23.20 20.26
CA TRP A 55 5.18 22.85 21.05
C TRP A 55 5.62 21.42 20.76
N SER A 56 6.93 21.24 20.66
CA SER A 56 7.55 19.93 20.42
C SER A 56 7.55 19.06 21.70
N PRO A 57 7.63 17.72 21.59
CA PRO A 57 7.47 16.93 20.37
C PRO A 57 6.01 16.80 19.95
N HIS A 58 5.75 16.77 18.64
CA HIS A 58 4.39 16.60 18.11
C HIS A 58 4.36 15.88 16.76
N ILE A 59 3.16 15.43 16.38
CA ILE A 59 2.82 14.84 15.09
C ILE A 59 1.87 15.79 14.36
N TYR A 60 2.20 16.13 13.12
CA TYR A 60 1.30 16.74 12.16
C TYR A 60 0.63 15.67 11.30
N ILE A 61 -0.69 15.73 11.17
CA ILE A 61 -1.48 14.85 10.33
C ILE A 61 -2.28 15.69 9.33
N SER A 62 -2.02 15.46 8.04
CA SER A 62 -2.81 16.04 6.97
C SER A 62 -4.22 15.43 6.98
N PRO A 63 -5.27 16.27 6.94
CA PRO A 63 -6.65 15.79 6.92
C PRO A 63 -7.02 15.13 5.58
N ARG A 64 -6.16 15.20 4.55
CA ARG A 64 -6.41 14.65 3.22
C ARG A 64 -5.98 13.19 3.19
N ALA A 65 -6.89 12.29 3.51
CA ALA A 65 -6.68 10.85 3.48
C ALA A 65 -5.49 10.35 4.32
N MET A 66 -5.04 11.12 5.32
CA MET A 66 -3.83 10.82 6.10
C MET A 66 -2.61 10.55 5.21
N ASP A 67 -2.52 11.27 4.08
CA ASP A 67 -1.44 11.13 3.10
C ASP A 67 -0.06 11.51 3.67
N ILE A 68 -0.05 12.43 4.65
CA ILE A 68 1.14 12.98 5.27
C ILE A 68 0.97 12.93 6.79
N ILE A 69 1.86 12.17 7.46
CA ILE A 69 1.95 12.07 8.92
C ILE A 69 3.41 12.28 9.32
N LEU A 70 3.68 13.44 9.93
CA LEU A 70 5.03 13.92 10.21
C LEU A 70 5.24 14.06 11.70
N TYR A 71 6.27 13.43 12.23
CA TYR A 71 6.78 13.73 13.55
C TYR A 71 7.82 14.86 13.46
N SER A 72 7.81 15.75 14.45
CA SER A 72 8.78 16.84 14.55
C SER A 72 9.22 17.11 15.98
N ASN A 73 10.50 17.46 16.12
CA ASN A 73 11.08 18.07 17.32
C ASN A 73 11.26 19.59 17.18
N GLU A 74 10.94 20.15 16.02
CA GLU A 74 10.93 21.59 15.79
C GLU A 74 9.57 22.16 16.16
N GLU A 75 9.57 23.35 16.77
CA GLU A 75 8.35 24.06 17.13
C GLU A 75 7.78 24.78 15.91
N PHE A 76 6.53 24.48 15.57
CA PHE A 76 5.84 25.19 14.50
C PHE A 76 4.32 25.15 14.68
N VAL A 77 3.66 26.21 14.21
CA VAL A 77 2.20 26.30 14.28
C VAL A 77 1.57 25.45 13.19
N ILE A 78 0.73 24.50 13.63
CA ILE A 78 -0.12 23.71 12.75
C ILE A 78 -1.33 24.56 12.30
N PRO A 79 -1.51 24.81 11.00
CA PRO A 79 -2.60 25.65 10.52
C PRO A 79 -3.96 25.02 10.77
N SER A 80 -4.99 25.88 10.82
CA SER A 80 -6.37 25.44 11.04
C SER A 80 -6.82 24.33 10.07
N ARG A 81 -7.73 23.46 10.54
CA ARG A 81 -8.29 22.31 9.80
C ARG A 81 -7.29 21.20 9.49
N ASN A 82 -6.13 21.17 10.15
CA ASN A 82 -5.23 20.03 10.21
C ASN A 82 -5.28 19.44 11.62
N ILE A 83 -4.70 18.25 11.79
CA ILE A 83 -4.73 17.52 13.05
C ILE A 83 -3.30 17.50 13.61
N GLY A 84 -3.18 17.81 14.91
CA GLY A 84 -1.93 17.75 15.63
C GLY A 84 -2.07 16.86 16.87
N ILE A 85 -1.05 16.07 17.17
CA ILE A 85 -0.94 15.30 18.42
C ILE A 85 0.35 15.77 19.09
N SER A 86 0.27 16.36 20.28
CA SER A 86 1.45 16.84 21.02
C SER A 86 1.59 16.12 22.34
N ALA A 87 2.84 15.93 22.76
CA ALA A 87 3.20 15.43 24.07
C ALA A 87 4.27 16.31 24.73
N HIS A 88 4.22 17.64 24.49
CA HIS A 88 5.19 18.60 25.02
C HIS A 88 5.32 18.59 26.55
N GLU A 89 4.27 18.20 27.27
CA GLU A 89 4.27 18.09 28.74
C GLU A 89 5.15 16.94 29.26
N ASN A 90 5.47 15.95 28.43
CA ASN A 90 6.30 14.81 28.80
C ASN A 90 7.36 14.51 27.72
N PRO A 91 8.62 14.94 27.91
CA PRO A 91 9.70 14.71 26.95
C PRO A 91 9.99 13.23 26.67
N LYS A 92 9.67 12.33 27.62
CA LYS A 92 9.84 10.86 27.43
C LYS A 92 8.84 10.30 26.41
N SER A 93 7.79 11.03 26.07
CA SER A 93 6.80 10.65 25.07
C SER A 93 7.28 10.82 23.63
N ALA A 94 8.47 11.37 23.40
CA ALA A 94 9.03 11.52 22.05
C ALA A 94 9.14 10.18 21.29
N LEU A 95 9.61 9.12 21.96
CA LEU A 95 9.69 7.78 21.38
C LEU A 95 8.30 7.22 21.05
N HIS A 96 7.34 7.41 21.96
CA HIS A 96 5.96 6.98 21.77
C HIS A 96 5.30 7.70 20.58
N LEU A 97 5.56 9.01 20.41
CA LEU A 97 5.06 9.76 19.26
C LEU A 97 5.69 9.29 17.94
N LYS A 98 6.98 8.93 17.92
CA LYS A 98 7.60 8.35 16.72
C LYS A 98 7.03 6.97 16.40
N ALA A 99 6.84 6.12 17.42
CA ALA A 99 6.22 4.81 17.26
C ALA A 99 4.79 4.96 16.72
N LEU A 100 4.01 5.88 17.29
CA LEU A 100 2.68 6.22 16.82
C LEU A 100 2.70 6.75 15.38
N ALA A 101 3.60 7.67 15.05
CA ALA A 101 3.74 8.19 13.68
C ALA A 101 4.09 7.08 12.68
N THR A 102 4.90 6.09 13.09
CA THR A 102 5.21 4.90 12.28
C THR A 102 3.96 4.08 12.05
N TYR A 103 3.25 3.72 13.13
CA TYR A 103 2.00 2.96 13.04
C TYR A 103 0.95 3.65 12.17
N LEU A 104 0.72 4.94 12.37
CA LEU A 104 -0.26 5.72 11.61
C LEU A 104 0.09 5.83 10.12
N ASN A 105 1.38 5.78 9.75
CA ASN A 105 1.82 5.80 8.35
C ASN A 105 1.61 4.46 7.64
N SER A 106 1.31 3.38 8.36
CA SER A 106 1.18 2.04 7.79
C SER A 106 -0.06 1.85 6.92
N SER A 107 0.04 0.91 5.99
CA SER A 107 -1.04 0.41 5.16
C SER A 107 -2.16 -0.22 6.01
N LEU A 108 -1.85 -0.77 7.18
CA LEU A 108 -2.85 -1.29 8.13
C LEU A 108 -3.87 -0.22 8.52
N VAL A 109 -3.37 0.99 8.85
CA VAL A 109 -4.23 2.11 9.26
C VAL A 109 -5.03 2.62 8.06
N SER A 110 -4.43 2.65 6.87
CA SER A 110 -5.16 3.00 5.63
C SER A 110 -6.28 2.01 5.32
N TYR A 111 -6.01 0.71 5.49
CA TYR A 111 -7.00 -0.35 5.37
C TYR A 111 -8.13 -0.18 6.39
N TRP A 112 -7.81 0.03 7.66
CA TRP A 112 -8.81 0.26 8.70
C TRP A 112 -9.66 1.51 8.41
N LEU A 113 -9.05 2.61 8.00
CA LEU A 113 -9.73 3.85 7.66
C LEU A 113 -10.73 3.66 6.52
N PHE A 114 -10.38 2.88 5.50
CA PHE A 114 -11.30 2.61 4.39
C PHE A 114 -12.62 1.99 4.88
N PHE A 115 -12.56 1.00 5.76
CA PHE A 115 -13.77 0.29 6.24
C PHE A 115 -14.52 1.04 7.34
N ASN A 116 -13.85 1.92 8.08
CA ASN A 116 -14.44 2.62 9.23
C ASN A 116 -14.80 4.09 8.95
N VAL A 117 -14.38 4.63 7.80
CA VAL A 117 -14.69 6.00 7.37
C VAL A 117 -15.52 5.92 6.09
N PRO A 118 -16.86 6.02 6.17
CA PRO A 118 -17.74 5.88 5.00
C PRO A 118 -17.39 6.81 3.83
N GLN A 119 -16.77 7.95 4.15
CA GLN A 119 -16.40 8.95 3.15
C GLN A 119 -15.28 8.48 2.22
N TRP A 120 -14.50 7.47 2.61
CA TRP A 120 -13.43 6.90 1.79
C TRP A 120 -13.93 5.99 0.68
N GLY A 121 -15.03 5.26 0.89
CA GLY A 121 -15.60 4.33 -0.09
C GLY A 121 -16.75 4.89 -0.94
N VAL A 122 -17.28 6.08 -0.62
CA VAL A 122 -18.49 6.63 -1.28
C VAL A 122 -18.21 7.93 -2.04
N PHE A 123 -17.26 8.77 -1.60
CA PHE A 123 -17.05 10.10 -2.19
C PHE A 123 -15.73 10.18 -2.98
N HIS A 124 -15.81 9.92 -4.28
CA HIS A 124 -14.64 9.76 -5.17
C HIS A 124 -13.81 11.02 -5.45
N GLN A 125 -14.25 12.25 -5.11
CA GLN A 125 -13.59 13.46 -5.65
C GLN A 125 -13.29 14.60 -4.67
N MET A 126 -13.91 14.67 -3.49
CA MET A 126 -13.67 15.82 -2.58
C MET A 126 -13.63 15.49 -1.08
N SER A 127 -13.81 14.24 -0.66
CA SER A 127 -14.17 13.96 0.73
C SER A 127 -13.46 12.80 1.40
N ARG A 128 -12.24 12.41 0.98
CA ARG A 128 -11.35 11.60 1.85
C ARG A 128 -10.80 12.46 2.99
N ARG A 129 -11.67 13.22 3.67
CA ARG A 129 -11.28 14.15 4.73
C ARG A 129 -11.44 13.46 6.06
N ILE A 130 -10.36 13.39 6.82
CA ILE A 130 -10.39 12.80 8.15
C ILE A 130 -10.57 13.92 9.17
N ILE A 131 -11.39 13.64 10.19
CA ILE A 131 -11.64 14.52 11.32
C ILE A 131 -10.97 13.97 12.58
N THR A 132 -10.76 14.84 13.58
CA THR A 132 -10.04 14.47 14.81
C THR A 132 -10.67 13.30 15.54
N SER A 133 -12.01 13.19 15.57
CA SER A 133 -12.69 12.06 16.21
C SER A 133 -12.41 10.73 15.50
N THR A 134 -12.21 10.74 14.19
CA THR A 134 -11.82 9.55 13.42
C THR A 134 -10.40 9.13 13.76
N VAL A 135 -9.44 10.08 13.83
CA VAL A 135 -8.06 9.77 14.24
C VAL A 135 -8.03 9.21 15.66
N GLY A 136 -8.81 9.78 16.58
CA GLY A 136 -8.95 9.28 17.95
C GLY A 136 -9.64 7.92 18.08
N ALA A 137 -10.31 7.43 17.02
CA ALA A 137 -10.95 6.13 17.00
C ALA A 137 -10.09 5.04 16.34
N ILE A 138 -8.94 5.39 15.76
CA ILE A 138 -8.00 4.41 15.20
C ILE A 138 -7.54 3.50 16.35
N PRO A 139 -7.67 2.17 16.23
CA PRO A 139 -7.20 1.25 17.25
C PRO A 139 -5.68 1.33 17.28
N VAL A 140 -5.10 1.79 18.39
CA VAL A 140 -3.65 1.80 18.61
C VAL A 140 -3.33 0.65 19.55
N PRO A 141 -2.52 -0.34 19.14
CA PRO A 141 -2.08 -1.39 20.04
C PRO A 141 -1.31 -0.83 21.24
N GLU A 142 -1.38 -1.52 22.38
CA GLU A 142 -0.45 -1.27 23.48
C GLU A 142 0.91 -1.83 23.09
N PHE A 143 1.88 -0.93 22.86
CA PHE A 143 3.25 -1.31 22.53
C PHE A 143 4.10 -1.37 23.80
N ASP A 144 4.88 -2.44 23.96
CA ASP A 144 5.91 -2.48 24.99
C ASP A 144 7.10 -1.55 24.66
N ASP A 145 7.97 -1.29 25.63
CA ASP A 145 9.11 -0.38 25.46
C ASP A 145 10.06 -0.82 24.33
N ALA A 146 10.22 -2.12 24.09
CA ALA A 146 11.08 -2.64 23.03
C ALA A 146 10.45 -2.41 21.65
N GLN A 147 9.15 -2.66 21.51
CA GLN A 147 8.37 -2.39 20.31
C GLN A 147 8.36 -0.88 19.99
N VAL A 148 8.13 -0.03 20.99
CA VAL A 148 8.22 1.44 20.84
C VAL A 148 9.60 1.84 20.32
N GLN A 149 10.67 1.30 20.88
CA GLN A 149 12.03 1.60 20.45
C GLN A 149 12.30 1.14 19.01
N ILE A 150 11.83 -0.05 18.61
CA ILE A 150 11.98 -0.57 17.24
C ILE A 150 11.29 0.36 16.24
N LEU A 151 10.00 0.68 16.49
CA LEU A 151 9.21 1.54 15.61
C LEU A 151 9.80 2.95 15.52
N ALA A 152 10.17 3.55 16.66
CA ALA A 152 10.77 4.89 16.69
C ALA A 152 12.11 4.96 15.96
N THR A 153 12.97 3.96 16.14
CA THR A 153 14.26 3.86 15.44
C THR A 153 14.05 3.72 13.93
N HIS A 154 13.03 2.96 13.53
CA HIS A 154 12.70 2.81 12.13
C HIS A 154 12.19 4.11 11.51
N TYR A 155 11.35 4.88 12.22
CA TYR A 155 10.92 6.21 11.80
C TYR A 155 12.12 7.13 11.51
N ASP A 156 13.06 7.21 12.44
CA ASP A 156 14.25 8.05 12.30
C ASP A 156 15.12 7.63 11.10
N LYS A 157 15.23 6.31 10.87
CA LYS A 157 15.92 5.76 9.69
C LYS A 157 15.25 6.26 8.41
N LEU A 158 13.93 6.13 8.28
CA LEU A 158 13.19 6.55 7.09
C LEU A 158 13.25 8.05 6.87
N ALA A 159 13.06 8.86 7.91
CA ALA A 159 13.17 10.32 7.84
C ALA A 159 14.57 10.76 7.36
N ARG A 160 15.64 10.09 7.82
CA ARG A 160 17.02 10.37 7.38
C ARG A 160 17.25 9.96 5.93
N VAL A 161 16.78 8.78 5.53
CA VAL A 161 16.92 8.27 4.15
C VAL A 161 16.17 9.16 3.18
N GLU A 162 14.95 9.57 3.52
CA GLU A 162 14.15 10.50 2.73
C GLU A 162 14.87 11.83 2.51
N LYS A 163 15.33 12.46 3.59
CA LYS A 163 16.06 13.74 3.51
C LYS A 163 17.31 13.62 2.64
N ALA A 164 18.06 12.53 2.78
CA ALA A 164 19.25 12.28 1.95
C ALA A 164 18.90 12.08 0.46
N ALA A 165 17.86 11.29 0.17
CA ALA A 165 17.41 11.03 -1.20
C ALA A 165 16.96 12.30 -1.92
N VAL A 166 16.13 13.13 -1.27
CA VAL A 166 15.67 14.42 -1.82
C VAL A 166 16.88 15.31 -2.13
N ASN A 167 17.80 15.48 -1.17
CA ASN A 167 18.99 16.31 -1.36
C ASN A 167 19.91 15.79 -2.49
N GLN A 168 20.12 14.48 -2.57
CA GLN A 168 20.97 13.86 -3.58
C GLN A 168 20.37 14.02 -5.00
N LEU A 169 19.07 13.81 -5.16
CA LEU A 169 18.38 13.97 -6.43
C LEU A 169 18.36 15.43 -6.87
N SER A 170 18.03 16.35 -5.96
CA SER A 170 18.06 17.80 -6.25
C SER A 170 19.45 18.24 -6.71
N ARG A 171 20.51 17.81 -6.02
CA ARG A 171 21.89 18.10 -6.40
C ARG A 171 22.27 17.49 -7.75
N ARG A 172 21.87 16.24 -8.02
CA ARG A 172 22.14 15.56 -9.29
C ARG A 172 21.51 16.30 -10.46
N ILE A 173 20.25 16.73 -10.34
CA ILE A 173 19.54 17.45 -11.40
C ILE A 173 20.15 18.84 -11.60
N TYR A 174 20.41 19.59 -10.53
CA TYR A 174 21.06 20.89 -10.64
C TYR A 174 22.42 20.80 -11.33
N ASN A 175 23.26 19.83 -10.93
CA ASN A 175 24.60 19.67 -11.52
C ASN A 175 24.55 19.34 -13.02
N ARG A 176 23.52 18.62 -13.50
CA ARG A 176 23.31 18.39 -14.94
C ARG A 176 23.07 19.71 -15.66
N ARG A 177 22.22 20.59 -15.10
CA ARG A 177 21.93 21.93 -15.65
C ARG A 177 23.17 22.82 -15.67
N SER A 178 23.93 22.85 -14.57
CA SER A 178 25.13 23.70 -14.49
C SER A 178 26.23 23.24 -15.43
N ARG A 179 26.39 21.92 -15.65
CA ARG A 179 27.32 21.39 -16.66
C ARG A 179 26.93 21.72 -18.10
N THR A 180 25.64 21.83 -18.39
CA THR A 180 25.17 22.27 -19.72
C THR A 180 25.30 23.77 -19.96
N LEU A 181 25.38 24.59 -18.90
CA LEU A 181 25.42 26.06 -19.01
C LEU A 181 26.80 26.66 -18.77
N PHE A 182 27.66 26.00 -17.98
CA PHE A 182 28.99 26.49 -17.64
C PHE A 182 30.00 25.35 -17.81
N ALA A 183 30.57 25.22 -19.01
CA ALA A 183 31.76 24.42 -19.25
C ALA A 183 32.97 25.22 -18.74
N GLY A 184 33.26 25.21 -17.44
CA GLY A 184 34.51 25.82 -16.99
C GLY A 184 34.75 26.01 -15.50
N ASP A 185 33.74 26.17 -14.64
CA ASP A 185 34.01 26.58 -13.25
C ASP A 185 33.65 25.52 -12.21
N GLU A 186 34.58 25.34 -11.27
CA GLU A 186 34.51 24.41 -10.15
C GLU A 186 33.17 24.53 -9.43
N ALA A 187 32.46 23.40 -9.35
CA ALA A 187 31.19 23.30 -8.66
C ALA A 187 31.38 23.58 -7.16
N LYS A 188 31.22 24.86 -6.75
CA LYS A 188 31.12 25.24 -5.35
C LYS A 188 30.06 24.36 -4.68
N ASN A 189 30.39 23.79 -3.52
CA ASN A 189 29.50 23.07 -2.62
C ASN A 189 28.42 24.03 -2.05
N ILE A 190 27.54 24.55 -2.91
CA ILE A 190 26.36 25.27 -2.48
C ILE A 190 25.36 24.21 -1.98
N SER A 191 24.73 24.46 -0.83
CA SER A 191 23.60 23.65 -0.39
C SER A 191 22.41 23.96 -1.31
N ILE A 192 22.13 23.05 -2.23
CA ILE A 192 21.08 23.23 -3.26
C ILE A 192 19.81 22.57 -2.74
N GLY A 193 18.92 23.38 -2.17
CA GLY A 193 17.61 22.94 -1.70
C GLY A 193 16.64 22.65 -2.86
N PHE A 194 15.59 21.88 -2.58
CA PHE A 194 14.58 21.49 -3.56
C PHE A 194 13.92 22.71 -4.25
N SER A 195 13.71 23.78 -3.48
CA SER A 195 13.13 25.04 -3.92
C SER A 195 13.95 25.80 -4.97
N SER A 196 15.26 25.53 -5.07
CA SER A 196 16.14 26.18 -6.04
C SER A 196 16.05 25.62 -7.48
N LEU A 197 15.28 24.55 -7.65
CA LEU A 197 15.03 23.90 -8.94
C LEU A 197 13.87 24.56 -9.69
N SER A 198 13.90 24.50 -11.02
CA SER A 198 12.74 24.89 -11.84
C SER A 198 11.55 23.95 -11.63
N LEU A 199 10.34 24.39 -11.97
CA LEU A 199 9.11 23.59 -11.81
C LEU A 199 9.18 22.22 -12.49
N LYS A 200 9.79 22.14 -13.69
CA LYS A 200 9.96 20.88 -14.43
C LYS A 200 10.91 19.93 -13.70
N GLU A 201 12.00 20.45 -13.15
CA GLU A 201 12.98 19.69 -12.37
C GLU A 201 12.40 19.21 -11.04
N GLN A 202 11.66 20.09 -10.34
CA GLN A 202 10.92 19.70 -9.14
C GLN A 202 9.94 18.56 -9.42
N HIS A 203 9.22 18.61 -10.55
CA HIS A 203 8.32 17.54 -10.94
C HIS A 203 9.06 16.21 -11.18
N GLN A 204 10.24 16.27 -11.80
CA GLN A 204 11.08 15.09 -11.99
C GLN A 204 11.51 14.49 -10.64
N VAL A 205 12.06 15.30 -9.72
CA VAL A 205 12.43 14.82 -8.37
C VAL A 205 11.23 14.21 -7.67
N LYS A 206 10.05 14.84 -7.71
CA LYS A 206 8.83 14.31 -7.09
C LYS A 206 8.46 12.93 -7.62
N ASN A 207 8.57 12.70 -8.93
CA ASN A 207 8.24 11.42 -9.53
C ASN A 207 9.24 10.33 -9.12
N GLU A 208 10.53 10.65 -9.07
CA GLU A 208 11.57 9.71 -8.61
C GLU A 208 11.40 9.40 -7.10
N ILE A 209 11.12 10.40 -6.26
CA ILE A 209 10.87 10.20 -4.82
C ILE A 209 9.60 9.38 -4.58
N ARG A 210 8.52 9.59 -5.34
CA ARG A 210 7.30 8.78 -5.23
C ARG A 210 7.54 7.29 -5.44
N GLN A 211 8.49 6.92 -6.32
CA GLN A 211 8.85 5.51 -6.51
C GLN A 211 9.54 4.96 -5.27
N LEU A 212 10.53 5.68 -4.73
CA LEU A 212 11.24 5.30 -3.50
C LEU A 212 10.31 5.24 -2.27
N GLN A 213 9.33 6.13 -2.20
CA GLN A 213 8.34 6.13 -1.12
C GLN A 213 7.54 4.83 -1.03
N ASN A 214 7.22 4.20 -2.16
CA ASN A 214 6.53 2.91 -2.15
C ASN A 214 7.41 1.82 -1.53
N GLU A 215 8.73 1.85 -1.80
CA GLU A 215 9.69 0.92 -1.20
C GLU A 215 9.83 1.14 0.31
N TRP A 216 9.91 2.41 0.74
CA TRP A 216 9.97 2.76 2.16
C TRP A 216 8.69 2.40 2.91
N LEU A 217 7.52 2.55 2.27
CA LEU A 217 6.25 2.12 2.84
C LEU A 217 6.17 0.60 2.98
N ALA A 218 6.64 -0.15 1.98
CA ALA A 218 6.70 -1.61 2.09
C ALA A 218 7.64 -2.07 3.23
N GLU A 219 8.78 -1.38 3.43
CA GLU A 219 9.67 -1.64 4.57
C GLU A 219 9.01 -1.30 5.91
N LEU A 220 8.32 -0.15 5.99
CA LEU A 220 7.58 0.28 7.17
C LEU A 220 6.47 -0.73 7.52
N ASP A 221 5.67 -1.11 6.54
CA ASP A 221 4.55 -2.04 6.71
C ASP A 221 5.04 -3.39 7.22
N LYS A 222 6.14 -3.92 6.65
CA LYS A 222 6.75 -5.15 7.15
C LYS A 222 7.06 -5.08 8.63
N ILE A 223 7.71 -4.00 9.08
CA ILE A 223 8.09 -3.85 10.50
C ILE A 223 6.87 -3.67 11.39
N VAL A 224 5.88 -2.88 10.96
CA VAL A 224 4.64 -2.70 11.72
C VAL A 224 3.89 -4.03 11.84
N TYR A 225 3.77 -4.79 10.76
CA TYR A 225 3.13 -6.10 10.76
C TYR A 225 3.87 -7.11 11.66
N ASP A 226 5.20 -7.12 11.61
CA ASP A 226 6.02 -8.00 12.45
C ASP A 226 5.91 -7.65 13.94
N VAL A 227 5.93 -6.36 14.29
CA VAL A 227 5.79 -5.88 15.67
C VAL A 227 4.41 -6.20 16.25
N ILE A 228 3.35 -6.01 15.47
CA ILE A 228 1.97 -6.28 15.91
C ILE A 228 1.64 -7.77 15.86
N GLY A 229 2.37 -8.57 15.06
CA GLY A 229 2.07 -9.98 14.85
C GLY A 229 0.90 -10.20 13.89
N ILE A 230 0.77 -9.37 12.85
CA ILE A 230 -0.26 -9.55 11.82
C ILE A 230 0.03 -10.83 11.03
N PRO A 231 -0.93 -11.78 10.93
CA PRO A 231 -0.79 -13.01 10.14
C PRO A 231 -0.60 -12.77 8.63
N ASP A 232 0.10 -13.68 7.95
CA ASP A 232 0.47 -13.51 6.53
C ASP A 232 -0.74 -13.43 5.58
N ASP A 233 -1.80 -14.20 5.83
CA ASP A 233 -3.06 -14.14 5.09
C ASP A 233 -3.71 -12.75 5.17
N MET A 234 -3.68 -12.13 6.35
CA MET A 234 -4.17 -10.76 6.55
C MET A 234 -3.28 -9.74 5.82
N ARG A 235 -1.95 -9.89 5.86
CA ARG A 235 -1.02 -9.02 5.10
C ARG A 235 -1.33 -9.07 3.60
N ILE A 236 -1.51 -10.29 3.07
CA ILE A 236 -1.88 -10.53 1.67
C ILE A 236 -3.21 -9.83 1.33
N ALA A 237 -4.22 -9.97 2.19
CA ALA A 237 -5.53 -9.38 1.97
C ALA A 237 -5.49 -7.84 2.01
N ILE A 238 -4.69 -7.25 2.91
CA ILE A 238 -4.49 -5.80 2.99
C ILE A 238 -3.83 -5.28 1.71
N ASP A 239 -2.75 -5.93 1.26
CA ASP A 239 -2.02 -5.53 0.07
C ASP A 239 -2.88 -5.68 -1.20
N ASP A 240 -3.58 -6.80 -1.36
CA ASP A 240 -4.53 -7.02 -2.46
C ASP A 240 -5.62 -5.94 -2.47
N PHE A 241 -6.16 -5.62 -1.30
CA PHE A 241 -7.16 -4.58 -1.18
C PHE A 241 -6.61 -3.21 -1.59
N LEU A 242 -5.50 -2.75 -1.01
CA LEU A 242 -4.99 -1.39 -1.23
C LEU A 242 -4.41 -1.16 -2.63
N TYR A 243 -3.73 -2.15 -3.20
CA TYR A 243 -2.97 -1.99 -4.44
C TYR A 243 -3.67 -2.54 -5.68
N VAL A 244 -4.69 -3.40 -5.51
CA VAL A 244 -5.44 -3.98 -6.63
C VAL A 244 -6.91 -3.58 -6.59
N ARG A 245 -7.61 -3.77 -5.48
CA ARG A 245 -9.07 -3.56 -5.43
C ARG A 245 -9.48 -2.11 -5.22
N LEU A 246 -8.86 -1.39 -4.29
CA LEU A 246 -9.14 0.01 -3.99
C LEU A 246 -8.94 0.94 -5.21
N PRO A 247 -7.95 0.75 -6.09
CA PRO A 247 -7.84 1.50 -7.34
C PRO A 247 -9.03 1.36 -8.30
N LEU A 248 -9.87 0.32 -8.17
CA LEU A 248 -11.10 0.22 -8.98
C LEU A 248 -12.09 1.35 -8.69
N ASP A 249 -12.00 1.94 -7.49
CA ASP A 249 -12.81 3.08 -7.05
C ASP A 249 -12.56 4.33 -7.90
N ASP A 250 -11.37 4.48 -8.48
CA ASP A 250 -11.02 5.60 -9.34
C ASP A 250 -10.81 5.15 -10.79
N ARG A 251 -11.60 5.74 -11.71
CA ARG A 251 -11.51 5.50 -13.15
C ARG A 251 -10.09 5.69 -13.71
N SER A 252 -9.28 6.57 -13.11
CA SER A 252 -7.90 6.82 -13.56
C SER A 252 -6.93 5.70 -13.19
N THR A 253 -7.20 4.96 -12.10
CA THR A 253 -6.32 3.91 -11.56
C THR A 253 -6.89 2.50 -11.71
N SER A 254 -8.15 2.36 -12.14
CA SER A 254 -8.82 1.06 -12.38
C SER A 254 -8.08 0.15 -13.37
N LYS A 255 -7.30 0.74 -14.29
CA LYS A 255 -6.42 -0.02 -15.20
C LYS A 255 -5.41 -0.89 -14.43
N ASN A 256 -4.98 -0.48 -13.23
CA ASN A 256 -4.03 -1.27 -12.45
C ASN A 256 -4.57 -2.64 -12.04
N ALA A 257 -5.90 -2.79 -11.93
CA ALA A 257 -6.55 -4.05 -11.58
C ALA A 257 -7.00 -4.85 -12.82
N THR A 258 -7.26 -4.16 -13.93
CA THR A 258 -7.82 -4.76 -15.15
C THR A 258 -6.77 -5.07 -16.22
N ASN A 259 -5.56 -4.51 -16.11
CA ASN A 259 -4.42 -4.86 -16.96
C ASN A 259 -4.04 -6.34 -16.78
N ALA A 260 -3.31 -6.88 -17.77
CA ALA A 260 -2.76 -8.23 -17.69
C ALA A 260 -1.78 -8.36 -16.51
N PRO A 261 -1.83 -9.48 -15.76
CA PRO A 261 -0.87 -9.73 -14.69
C PRO A 261 0.53 -9.93 -15.26
N SER A 262 1.54 -9.50 -14.51
CA SER A 262 2.93 -9.81 -14.81
C SER A 262 3.25 -11.29 -14.55
N LYS A 263 4.35 -11.79 -15.12
CA LYS A 263 4.83 -13.16 -14.87
C LYS A 263 5.15 -13.40 -13.39
N ASP A 264 5.67 -12.38 -12.70
CA ASP A 264 5.98 -12.46 -11.27
C ASP A 264 4.71 -12.54 -10.41
N GLU A 265 3.66 -11.82 -10.77
CA GLU A 265 2.36 -11.91 -10.09
C GLU A 265 1.70 -13.28 -10.29
N LEU A 266 1.75 -13.84 -11.50
CA LEU A 266 1.26 -15.19 -11.78
C LEU A 266 2.07 -16.24 -11.01
N LYS A 267 3.39 -16.05 -10.90
CA LYS A 267 4.24 -16.92 -10.10
C LYS A 267 3.89 -16.81 -8.61
N ALA A 268 3.65 -15.61 -8.09
CA ALA A 268 3.23 -15.41 -6.70
C ALA A 268 1.86 -16.05 -6.41
N TYR A 269 0.92 -15.94 -7.36
CA TYR A 269 -0.36 -16.66 -7.31
C TYR A 269 -0.14 -18.18 -7.25
N ALA A 270 0.69 -18.73 -8.14
CA ALA A 270 0.98 -20.16 -8.17
C ALA A 270 1.62 -20.65 -6.87
N ILE A 271 2.61 -19.92 -6.34
CA ILE A 271 3.26 -20.26 -5.07
C ILE A 271 2.22 -20.29 -3.94
N GLN A 272 1.35 -19.28 -3.85
CA GLN A 272 0.30 -19.24 -2.83
C GLN A 272 -0.65 -20.44 -2.99
N LEU A 273 -1.17 -20.67 -4.20
CA LEU A 273 -2.10 -21.76 -4.48
C LEU A 273 -1.49 -23.13 -4.14
N GLN A 274 -0.22 -23.35 -4.50
CA GLN A 274 0.51 -24.57 -4.18
C GLN A 274 0.64 -24.76 -2.66
N SER A 275 0.99 -23.68 -1.94
CA SER A 275 1.14 -23.71 -0.48
C SER A 275 -0.15 -24.14 0.20
N GLU A 276 -1.27 -23.50 -0.14
CA GLU A 276 -2.60 -23.81 0.44
C GLU A 276 -3.01 -25.27 0.20
N LEU A 277 -2.85 -25.75 -1.05
CA LEU A 277 -3.21 -27.11 -1.42
C LEU A 277 -2.30 -28.16 -0.76
N ASN A 278 -0.99 -27.88 -0.69
CA ASN A 278 -0.02 -28.77 -0.04
C ASN A 278 -0.23 -28.84 1.47
N GLU A 279 -0.56 -27.72 2.10
CA GLU A 279 -0.87 -27.65 3.53
C GLU A 279 -2.11 -28.49 3.85
N PHE A 280 -3.17 -28.38 3.04
CA PHE A 280 -4.40 -29.17 3.20
C PHE A 280 -4.15 -30.68 3.15
N VAL A 281 -3.32 -31.15 2.20
CA VAL A 281 -3.01 -32.59 2.07
C VAL A 281 -1.96 -33.09 3.07
N MET A 282 -1.42 -32.21 3.93
CA MET A 282 -0.48 -32.54 5.00
C MET A 282 0.71 -33.41 4.53
N GLY A 283 1.27 -33.09 3.37
CA GLY A 283 2.43 -33.79 2.79
C GLY A 283 2.14 -35.14 2.11
N ARG A 284 0.86 -35.53 1.97
CA ARG A 284 0.48 -36.77 1.25
C ARG A 284 0.63 -36.66 -0.27
N ALA A 285 0.52 -35.45 -0.80
CA ALA A 285 0.69 -35.15 -2.20
C ALA A 285 1.40 -33.80 -2.36
N ILE A 286 2.00 -33.61 -3.53
CA ILE A 286 2.68 -32.39 -3.92
C ILE A 286 2.05 -31.91 -5.22
N HIS A 287 1.64 -30.65 -5.26
CA HIS A 287 0.96 -30.08 -6.41
C HIS A 287 1.94 -29.37 -7.35
N ASP A 288 1.97 -29.79 -8.61
CA ASP A 288 2.65 -29.07 -9.69
C ASP A 288 1.70 -28.05 -10.31
N ILE A 289 2.16 -26.81 -10.50
CA ILE A 289 1.34 -25.73 -11.05
C ILE A 289 1.95 -25.16 -12.33
N ASN A 290 1.22 -25.29 -13.43
CA ASN A 290 1.60 -24.79 -14.74
C ASN A 290 0.62 -23.70 -15.20
N ILE A 291 1.12 -22.47 -15.38
CA ILE A 291 0.34 -21.35 -15.90
C ILE A 291 0.71 -21.11 -17.36
N THR A 292 -0.29 -21.18 -18.24
CA THR A 292 -0.18 -20.83 -19.66
C THR A 292 -0.93 -19.53 -19.93
N ILE A 293 -0.23 -18.52 -20.46
CA ILE A 293 -0.77 -17.20 -20.75
C ILE A 293 -1.18 -17.11 -22.22
N SER A 294 -2.39 -16.60 -22.48
CA SER A 294 -2.83 -16.15 -23.81
C SER A 294 -3.45 -14.75 -23.71
N ASN A 295 -3.70 -14.11 -24.86
CA ASN A 295 -4.29 -12.77 -24.91
C ASN A 295 -5.73 -12.71 -24.38
N ASP A 296 -6.48 -13.81 -24.47
CA ASP A 296 -7.92 -13.85 -24.16
C ASP A 296 -8.24 -14.58 -22.86
N LEU A 297 -7.33 -15.44 -22.40
CA LEU A 297 -7.53 -16.35 -21.27
C LEU A 297 -6.19 -16.78 -20.67
N VAL A 298 -6.15 -17.00 -19.36
CA VAL A 298 -5.02 -17.64 -18.68
C VAL A 298 -5.50 -18.97 -18.14
N GLU A 299 -4.74 -20.03 -18.43
CA GLU A 299 -4.94 -21.39 -17.95
C GLU A 299 -3.97 -21.65 -16.80
N CYS A 300 -4.48 -22.14 -15.67
CA CYS A 300 -3.68 -22.67 -14.58
C CYS A 300 -4.02 -24.16 -14.43
N ALA A 301 -3.07 -25.02 -14.74
CA ALA A 301 -3.19 -26.46 -14.59
C ALA A 301 -2.48 -26.89 -13.30
N ILE A 302 -3.19 -27.66 -12.48
CA ILE A 302 -2.75 -28.18 -11.19
C ILE A 302 -2.72 -29.70 -11.33
N GLU A 303 -1.59 -30.33 -11.05
CA GLU A 303 -1.42 -31.78 -11.10
C GLU A 303 -0.97 -32.29 -9.72
N SER A 304 -1.71 -33.23 -9.14
CA SER A 304 -1.42 -33.72 -7.77
C SER A 304 -0.57 -34.98 -7.80
N ASN A 305 0.71 -34.91 -7.47
CA ASN A 305 1.56 -36.09 -7.48
C ASN A 305 1.61 -36.73 -6.09
N PRO A 306 1.31 -38.03 -5.95
CA PRO A 306 1.45 -38.72 -4.67
C PRO A 306 2.92 -38.67 -4.24
N SER A 307 3.14 -38.36 -2.96
CA SER A 307 4.46 -38.13 -2.38
C SER A 307 5.27 -39.44 -2.38
N ALA A 308 5.99 -39.72 -3.48
CA ALA A 308 6.84 -40.89 -3.61
C ALA A 308 8.31 -40.58 -3.25
N GLU A 309 8.75 -39.34 -3.38
CA GLU A 309 10.09 -38.87 -3.01
C GLU A 309 10.04 -37.35 -2.74
N VAL A 310 10.96 -36.84 -1.93
CA VAL A 310 11.03 -35.44 -1.49
C VAL A 310 11.38 -34.53 -2.68
N THR A 311 10.42 -34.22 -3.53
CA THR A 311 10.55 -33.22 -4.60
C THR A 311 9.67 -32.03 -4.31
N LEU A 312 10.26 -30.83 -4.26
CA LEU A 312 9.49 -29.58 -4.27
C LEU A 312 8.65 -29.53 -5.56
N GLY A 313 7.36 -29.24 -5.44
CA GLY A 313 6.49 -29.09 -6.60
C GLY A 313 7.00 -28.02 -7.55
N SER A 314 6.89 -28.26 -8.85
CA SER A 314 7.32 -27.38 -9.92
C SER A 314 6.28 -26.29 -10.20
N ILE A 315 6.78 -25.09 -10.49
CA ILE A 315 5.96 -23.93 -10.89
C ILE A 315 6.51 -23.41 -12.21
N ASN A 316 5.71 -23.51 -13.27
CA ASN A 316 6.09 -23.00 -14.60
C ASN A 316 5.09 -21.95 -15.07
N VAL A 317 5.59 -20.81 -15.55
CA VAL A 317 4.79 -19.76 -16.18
C VAL A 317 5.30 -19.60 -17.61
N SER A 318 4.45 -19.93 -18.58
CA SER A 318 4.79 -19.93 -20.00
C SER A 318 3.76 -19.19 -20.83
N GLU A 319 4.18 -18.70 -21.99
CA GLU A 319 3.26 -18.18 -23.00
C GLU A 319 2.74 -19.32 -23.88
N SER A 320 1.49 -19.24 -24.31
CA SER A 320 0.90 -20.26 -25.18
C SER A 320 1.64 -20.33 -26.53
N VAL A 321 2.41 -21.39 -26.74
CA VAL A 321 3.09 -21.66 -28.02
C VAL A 321 2.21 -22.59 -28.85
N GLY A 322 1.57 -22.04 -29.89
CA GLY A 322 0.82 -22.84 -30.88
C GLY A 322 -0.57 -22.27 -31.21
N LEU A 323 -0.80 -22.03 -32.51
CA LEU A 323 -2.04 -21.46 -33.05
C LEU A 323 -3.29 -22.25 -32.63
N SER A 324 -3.18 -23.57 -32.48
CA SER A 324 -4.32 -24.45 -32.12
C SER A 324 -4.78 -24.23 -30.67
N LYS A 325 -3.85 -24.19 -29.70
CA LYS A 325 -4.18 -23.96 -28.29
C LYS A 325 -4.72 -22.53 -28.09
N MET A 326 -4.13 -21.54 -28.76
CA MET A 326 -4.61 -20.16 -28.75
C MET A 326 -6.04 -20.03 -29.28
N LYS A 327 -6.36 -20.67 -30.42
CA LYS A 327 -7.72 -20.66 -30.97
C LYS A 327 -8.73 -21.29 -30.02
N LEU A 328 -8.38 -22.41 -29.39
CA LEU A 328 -9.24 -23.09 -28.43
C LEU A 328 -9.53 -22.22 -27.19
N MET A 329 -8.50 -21.57 -26.63
CA MET A 329 -8.64 -20.62 -25.52
C MET A 329 -9.50 -19.41 -25.89
N ALA A 330 -9.34 -18.86 -27.10
CA ALA A 330 -10.15 -17.75 -27.60
C ALA A 330 -11.63 -18.17 -27.74
N THR A 331 -11.89 -19.38 -28.25
CA THR A 331 -13.24 -19.94 -28.33
C THR A 331 -13.85 -20.10 -26.94
N PHE A 332 -13.14 -20.67 -25.97
CA PHE A 332 -13.62 -20.78 -24.59
C PHE A 332 -13.94 -19.42 -23.98
N SER A 333 -13.03 -18.45 -24.09
CA SER A 333 -13.22 -17.10 -23.56
C SER A 333 -14.50 -16.44 -24.10
N LYS A 334 -14.80 -16.62 -25.39
CA LYS A 334 -16.04 -16.12 -26.00
C LYS A 334 -17.30 -16.76 -25.40
N HIS A 335 -17.29 -18.06 -25.13
CA HIS A 335 -18.43 -18.77 -24.55
C HIS A 335 -18.61 -18.52 -23.05
N LEU A 336 -17.54 -18.16 -22.35
CA LEU A 336 -17.59 -17.83 -20.92
C LEU A 336 -18.11 -16.41 -20.64
N ARG A 337 -18.26 -15.58 -21.70
CA ARG A 337 -18.83 -14.24 -21.61
C ARG A 337 -20.30 -14.26 -22.00
N GLU A 338 -21.15 -13.88 -21.05
CA GLU A 338 -22.60 -13.76 -21.23
C GLU A 338 -23.02 -12.30 -20.99
N GLN A 339 -23.77 -11.72 -21.92
CA GLN A 339 -24.40 -10.42 -21.70
C GLN A 339 -25.78 -10.64 -21.06
N VAL A 340 -25.92 -10.27 -19.80
CA VAL A 340 -27.17 -10.46 -19.04
C VAL A 340 -28.10 -9.24 -19.15
N SER A 341 -27.55 -8.05 -19.42
CA SER A 341 -28.34 -6.86 -19.72
C SER A 341 -27.57 -5.86 -20.60
N GLN A 342 -28.20 -4.74 -20.95
CA GLN A 342 -27.56 -3.66 -21.72
C GLN A 342 -26.25 -3.14 -21.09
N TRP A 343 -26.10 -3.26 -19.77
CA TRP A 343 -24.94 -2.75 -19.02
C TRP A 343 -24.24 -3.79 -18.16
N VAL A 344 -24.71 -5.04 -18.14
CA VAL A 344 -24.18 -6.11 -17.29
C VAL A 344 -23.66 -7.25 -18.15
N TYR A 345 -22.37 -7.52 -18.02
CA TYR A 345 -21.68 -8.63 -18.65
C TYR A 345 -21.13 -9.53 -17.54
N ILE A 346 -21.47 -10.82 -17.59
CA ILE A 346 -20.91 -11.84 -16.72
C ILE A 346 -19.80 -12.54 -17.50
N GLN A 347 -18.61 -12.61 -16.93
CA GLN A 347 -17.55 -13.45 -17.45
C GLN A 347 -17.20 -14.48 -16.38
N ARG A 348 -17.54 -15.74 -16.63
CA ARG A 348 -17.38 -16.83 -15.65
C ARG A 348 -15.97 -17.43 -15.78
N GLY A 349 -15.35 -17.76 -14.66
CA GLY A 349 -14.22 -18.70 -14.66
C GLY A 349 -14.70 -20.10 -15.02
N LEU A 350 -13.88 -20.88 -15.71
CA LEU A 350 -14.16 -22.30 -15.94
C LEU A 350 -13.20 -23.12 -15.09
N ARG A 351 -13.74 -24.10 -14.38
CA ARG A 351 -12.97 -25.09 -13.62
C ARG A 351 -13.28 -26.46 -14.20
N VAL A 352 -12.24 -27.22 -14.53
CA VAL A 352 -12.35 -28.58 -15.08
C VAL A 352 -11.59 -29.52 -14.16
N TYR A 353 -12.27 -30.54 -13.65
CA TYR A 353 -11.67 -31.60 -12.85
C TYR A 353 -11.52 -32.83 -13.75
N ASP A 354 -10.29 -33.23 -14.00
CA ASP A 354 -9.94 -34.43 -14.77
C ASP A 354 -9.04 -35.32 -13.93
N ASN A 355 -9.65 -36.23 -13.18
CA ASN A 355 -8.98 -37.17 -12.29
C ASN A 355 -7.99 -36.48 -11.35
N ASN A 356 -6.70 -36.54 -11.69
CA ASN A 356 -5.59 -36.01 -10.91
C ASN A 356 -5.16 -34.59 -11.32
N ARG A 357 -5.89 -33.99 -12.26
CA ARG A 357 -5.61 -32.68 -12.84
C ARG A 357 -6.80 -31.75 -12.65
N ILE A 358 -6.51 -30.51 -12.29
CA ILE A 358 -7.50 -29.45 -12.15
C ILE A 358 -7.07 -28.30 -13.05
N PHE A 359 -7.96 -27.84 -13.92
CA PHE A 359 -7.71 -26.70 -14.79
C PHE A 359 -8.58 -25.52 -14.36
N LEU A 360 -7.95 -24.38 -14.11
CA LEU A 360 -8.60 -23.10 -13.87
C LEU A 360 -8.39 -22.18 -15.08
N TYR A 361 -9.49 -21.71 -15.65
CA TYR A 361 -9.48 -20.76 -16.76
C TYR A 361 -10.09 -19.44 -16.32
N LYS A 362 -9.31 -18.37 -16.39
CA LYS A 362 -9.77 -17.02 -16.01
C LYS A 362 -9.29 -15.96 -17.00
N ASN A 363 -9.93 -14.80 -16.94
CA ASN A 363 -9.56 -13.65 -17.74
C ASN A 363 -8.12 -13.20 -17.37
N PRO A 364 -7.28 -12.76 -18.33
CA PRO A 364 -5.99 -12.11 -18.06
C PRO A 364 -6.17 -10.72 -17.42
N ARG A 365 -6.88 -10.60 -16.30
CA ARG A 365 -6.95 -9.37 -15.51
C ARG A 365 -6.24 -9.61 -14.19
N ARG A 366 -5.39 -8.67 -13.79
CA ARG A 366 -4.60 -8.76 -12.55
C ARG A 366 -5.44 -9.14 -11.32
N ILE A 367 -6.63 -8.56 -11.17
CA ILE A 367 -7.55 -8.86 -10.05
C ILE A 367 -7.97 -10.33 -9.93
N ASP A 368 -7.96 -11.09 -11.04
CA ASP A 368 -8.36 -12.50 -11.06
C ASP A 368 -7.20 -13.46 -10.69
N TRP A 369 -5.99 -12.91 -10.48
CA TRP A 369 -4.73 -13.65 -10.31
C TRP A 369 -3.89 -13.12 -9.14
N THR A 370 -4.54 -12.64 -8.07
CA THR A 370 -3.85 -12.15 -6.87
C THR A 370 -3.64 -13.27 -5.84
N ARG A 371 -2.74 -13.08 -4.88
CA ARG A 371 -2.50 -14.09 -3.81
C ARG A 371 -3.77 -14.35 -2.98
N THR A 372 -4.56 -13.33 -2.69
CA THR A 372 -5.89 -13.52 -2.06
C THR A 372 -6.80 -14.37 -2.93
N GLN A 373 -6.79 -14.16 -4.24
CA GLN A 373 -7.56 -14.98 -5.16
C GLN A 373 -7.09 -16.44 -5.16
N ALA A 374 -5.77 -16.69 -5.10
CA ALA A 374 -5.23 -18.04 -4.96
C ALA A 374 -5.75 -18.76 -3.71
N ILE A 375 -5.83 -18.08 -2.57
CA ILE A 375 -6.40 -18.62 -1.32
C ILE A 375 -7.87 -19.02 -1.53
N LEU A 376 -8.67 -18.14 -2.15
CA LEU A 376 -10.09 -18.42 -2.44
C LEU A 376 -10.26 -19.59 -3.42
N ASP A 377 -9.42 -19.69 -4.46
CA ASP A 377 -9.48 -20.81 -5.39
C ASP A 377 -9.05 -22.13 -4.74
N ALA A 378 -8.06 -22.10 -3.85
CA ALA A 378 -7.66 -23.28 -3.08
C ALA A 378 -8.82 -23.78 -2.22
N GLN A 379 -9.49 -22.87 -1.50
CA GLN A 379 -10.67 -23.19 -0.68
C GLN A 379 -11.81 -23.77 -1.51
N ASP A 380 -12.11 -23.18 -2.67
CA ASP A 380 -13.12 -23.70 -3.60
C ASP A 380 -12.78 -25.11 -4.08
N ILE A 381 -11.52 -25.36 -4.45
CA ILE A 381 -11.02 -26.68 -4.89
C ILE A 381 -11.16 -27.70 -3.76
N ILE A 382 -10.67 -27.36 -2.56
CA ILE A 382 -10.72 -28.22 -1.39
C ILE A 382 -12.17 -28.57 -1.05
N SER A 383 -13.06 -27.58 -1.03
CA SER A 383 -14.49 -27.80 -0.76
C SER A 383 -15.11 -28.74 -1.79
N HIS A 384 -14.78 -28.62 -3.07
CA HIS A 384 -15.29 -29.50 -4.12
C HIS A 384 -14.78 -30.94 -3.98
N ILE A 385 -13.51 -31.12 -3.62
CA ILE A 385 -12.92 -32.45 -3.40
C ILE A 385 -13.63 -33.15 -2.22
N LEU A 386 -13.85 -32.42 -1.13
CA LEU A 386 -14.52 -32.95 0.06
C LEU A 386 -15.96 -33.40 -0.26
N THR A 387 -16.76 -32.56 -0.92
CA THR A 387 -18.15 -32.90 -1.25
C THR A 387 -18.28 -34.06 -2.25
N THR A 388 -17.37 -34.15 -3.22
CA THR A 388 -17.36 -35.25 -4.19
C THR A 388 -16.94 -36.59 -3.54
N SER A 389 -16.05 -36.53 -2.54
CA SER A 389 -15.62 -37.72 -1.78
C SER A 389 -16.71 -38.25 -0.83
N GLU A 390 -17.59 -37.37 -0.34
CA GLU A 390 -18.72 -37.74 0.49
C GLU A 390 -19.83 -38.40 -0.34
N SER A 391 -20.16 -37.87 -1.53
CA SER A 391 -21.19 -38.47 -2.38
C SER A 391 -20.81 -39.87 -2.86
N THR A 392 -19.52 -40.09 -3.17
CA THR A 392 -19.01 -41.42 -3.54
C THR A 392 -19.02 -42.39 -2.36
N ARG A 393 -18.83 -41.92 -1.11
CA ARG A 393 -18.97 -42.77 0.09
C ARG A 393 -20.42 -43.13 0.39
N GLU A 394 -21.37 -42.21 0.21
CA GLU A 394 -22.80 -42.49 0.43
C GLU A 394 -23.37 -43.47 -0.61
N GLU A 395 -22.94 -43.38 -1.88
CA GLU A 395 -23.30 -44.36 -2.92
C GLU A 395 -22.79 -45.78 -2.60
N HIS A 396 -21.62 -45.91 -1.95
CA HIS A 396 -21.10 -47.21 -1.54
C HIS A 396 -21.78 -47.80 -0.28
N ILE A 397 -22.36 -46.97 0.59
CA ILE A 397 -23.11 -47.45 1.77
C ILE A 397 -24.55 -47.84 1.41
N SER A 398 -25.13 -47.26 0.36
CA SER A 398 -26.48 -47.61 -0.12
C SER A 398 -26.54 -48.88 -0.99
N ILE A 399 -25.38 -49.49 -1.28
CA ILE A 399 -25.27 -50.73 -2.09
C ILE A 399 -24.82 -51.94 -1.23
N ALA A 400 -24.59 -51.74 0.08
CA ALA A 400 -24.32 -52.81 1.05
C ALA A 400 -25.56 -53.08 1.92
#